data_AF-K1QPS3-F1
#
_entry.id   AF-K1QPS3-F1
#
_cell.length_a   1.000
_cell.length_b   1.000
_cell.length_c   1.000
_cell.angle_alpha   90.00
_cell.angle_beta   90.00
_cell.angle_gamma   90.00
#
_symmetry.space_group_name_H-M   'P 1'
#
loop_
_entity.id
_entity.type
_entity.pdbx_description
1 polymer ?
#
loop_
_entity_poly.entity_id
_entity_poly.type
_entity_poly.pdbx_seq_one_letter_code
_entity_poly.pdbx_strand_id
1 'polypeptide(L)'
;MSGINIHTGVEMEIIDEISLVEWLVNNFKSFGSCLEIVTDKTPEGAQFVRGFGGLGGLLRYKMEFLNHGDDLSDLDLKDLDLDDY
;
A
#
# COMPACT_ATOMS: atom_id res chain seq x y z
N MET A 1 -4.74 11.72 18.29
CA MET A 1 -4.57 10.52 19.13
C MET A 1 -3.08 10.28 19.23
N SER A 2 -2.45 10.42 20.41
CA SER A 2 -1.01 10.13 20.56
C SER A 2 -0.79 8.63 20.74
N GLY A 3 0.28 8.09 20.16
CA GLY A 3 0.66 6.69 20.25
C GLY A 3 2.13 6.56 20.61
N ILE A 4 2.51 5.58 21.43
CA ILE A 4 3.91 5.40 21.84
C ILE A 4 4.61 4.47 20.86
N ASN A 5 5.76 4.89 20.33
CA ASN A 5 6.62 4.03 19.53
C ASN A 5 7.24 2.94 20.41
N ILE A 6 6.90 1.68 20.15
CA ILE A 6 7.27 0.54 21.00
C ILE A 6 8.78 0.21 21.02
N HIS A 7 9.56 0.71 20.05
CA HIS A 7 11.00 0.46 19.97
C HIS A 7 11.83 1.57 20.63
N THR A 8 11.34 2.81 20.59
CA THR A 8 12.08 3.99 21.08
C THR A 8 11.50 4.57 22.36
N GLY A 9 10.28 4.20 22.75
CA GLY A 9 9.57 4.77 23.90
C GLY A 9 9.12 6.22 23.70
N VAL A 10 9.30 6.77 22.50
CA VAL A 10 8.96 8.15 22.16
C VAL A 10 7.45 8.25 21.88
N GLU A 11 6.84 9.28 22.46
CA GLU A 11 5.44 9.63 22.18
C GLU A 11 5.34 10.23 20.77
N MET A 12 4.51 9.62 19.94
CA MET A 12 4.25 10.08 18.57
C MET A 12 2.92 10.83 18.53
N GLU A 13 2.95 11.94 17.81
CA GLU A 13 1.78 12.73 17.48
C GLU A 13 1.46 12.57 15.99
N ILE A 14 0.17 12.56 15.68
CA ILE A 14 -0.29 12.59 14.29
C ILE A 14 -0.09 14.01 13.78
N ILE A 15 0.79 14.16 12.78
CA ILE A 15 1.11 15.46 12.17
C ILE A 15 0.10 15.81 11.07
N ASP A 16 -0.34 14.80 10.31
CA ASP A 16 -1.31 14.95 9.23
C ASP A 16 -2.07 13.63 9.02
N GLU A 17 -3.29 13.73 8.49
CA GLU A 17 -4.16 12.59 8.19
C GLU A 17 -4.89 12.84 6.86
N ILE A 18 -4.63 11.98 5.87
CA ILE A 18 -5.29 12.01 4.56
C ILE A 18 -5.92 10.66 4.25
N SER A 19 -7.08 10.68 3.60
CA SER A 19 -7.72 9.47 3.10
C SER A 19 -6.85 8.81 2.03
N LEU A 20 -6.52 7.52 2.21
CA LEU A 20 -5.74 6.77 1.21
C LEU A 20 -6.43 6.76 -0.16
N VAL A 21 -7.76 6.64 -0.18
CA VAL A 21 -8.52 6.65 -1.44
C VAL A 21 -8.39 8.00 -2.14
N GLU A 22 -8.48 9.09 -1.38
CA GLU A 22 -8.30 10.44 -1.92
C GLU A 22 -6.88 10.64 -2.47
N TRP A 23 -5.88 10.18 -1.72
CA TRP A 23 -4.50 10.23 -2.17
C TRP A 23 -4.29 9.42 -3.46
N LEU A 24 -4.87 8.22 -3.57
CA LEU A 24 -4.78 7.40 -4.79
C LEU A 24 -5.43 8.10 -5.98
N VAL A 25 -6.61 8.70 -5.82
CA VAL A 25 -7.30 9.44 -6.89
C VAL A 25 -6.46 10.61 -7.40
N ASN A 26 -5.69 11.25 -6.52
CA ASN A 26 -4.84 12.38 -6.90
C ASN A 26 -3.52 11.94 -7.56
N ASN A 27 -3.00 10.77 -7.24
CA ASN A 27 -1.64 10.37 -7.61
C ASN A 27 -1.54 9.20 -8.61
N PHE A 28 -2.62 8.45 -8.89
CA PHE A 28 -2.55 7.23 -9.71
C PHE A 28 -1.93 7.45 -11.11
N LYS A 29 -2.14 8.63 -11.70
CA LYS A 29 -1.62 8.97 -13.03
C LYS A 29 -0.09 9.00 -13.07
N SER A 30 0.55 9.46 -11.99
CA SER A 30 2.02 9.52 -11.89
C SER A 30 2.64 8.12 -11.92
N PHE A 31 1.91 7.12 -11.42
CA PHE A 31 2.36 5.72 -11.40
C PHE A 31 2.06 4.95 -12.69
N GLY A 32 1.45 5.60 -13.69
CA GLY A 32 1.05 4.95 -14.94
C GLY A 32 0.10 3.77 -14.72
N SER A 33 -0.71 3.82 -13.65
CA SER A 33 -1.72 2.82 -13.32
C SER A 33 -3.11 3.31 -13.71
N CYS A 34 -4.08 2.39 -13.75
CA CYS A 34 -5.49 2.71 -13.85
C CYS A 34 -6.13 2.51 -12.47
N LEU A 35 -6.81 3.53 -11.95
CA LEU A 35 -7.52 3.44 -10.69
C LEU A 35 -9.01 3.19 -10.95
N GLU A 36 -9.53 2.12 -10.36
CA GLU A 36 -10.96 1.78 -10.40
C GLU A 36 -11.52 1.71 -8.98
N ILE A 37 -12.64 2.40 -8.74
CA ILE A 37 -13.36 2.36 -7.46
C ILE A 37 -14.56 1.43 -7.65
N VAL A 38 -14.60 0.38 -6.85
CA VAL A 38 -15.66 -0.65 -6.86
C VAL A 38 -16.46 -0.62 -5.56
N THR A 39 -17.64 -1.26 -5.57
CA THR A 39 -18.50 -1.39 -4.38
C THR A 39 -18.74 -2.85 -4.05
N ASP A 40 -19.17 -3.14 -2.83
CA ASP A 40 -19.49 -4.49 -2.34
C ASP A 40 -20.88 -5.00 -2.75
N LYS A 41 -21.57 -4.30 -3.66
CA LYS A 41 -22.95 -4.61 -4.08
C LYS A 41 -23.07 -5.88 -4.95
N THR A 42 -21.96 -6.46 -5.38
CA THR A 42 -21.93 -7.72 -6.12
C THR A 42 -21.24 -8.81 -5.28
N PRO A 43 -21.51 -10.10 -5.56
CA PRO A 43 -20.81 -11.20 -4.88
C PRO A 43 -19.29 -11.09 -4.98
N GLU A 44 -18.77 -10.69 -6.13
CA GLU A 44 -17.34 -10.50 -6.40
C GLU A 44 -16.78 -9.33 -5.58
N GLY A 45 -17.50 -8.19 -5.52
CA GLY A 45 -17.10 -7.03 -4.71
C GLY A 45 -17.08 -7.35 -3.21
N ALA A 46 -18.08 -8.08 -2.73
CA ALA A 46 -18.13 -8.54 -1.34
C ALA A 46 -16.98 -9.51 -1.02
N GLN A 47 -16.62 -10.41 -1.94
CA GLN A 47 -15.44 -11.28 -1.80
C GLN A 47 -14.14 -10.47 -1.81
N PHE A 48 -14.05 -9.44 -2.65
CA PHE A 48 -12.88 -8.59 -2.70
C PHE A 48 -12.62 -7.87 -1.36
N VAL A 49 -13.67 -7.32 -0.74
CA VAL A 49 -13.56 -6.71 0.59
C VAL A 49 -13.17 -7.74 1.66
N ARG A 50 -13.81 -8.92 1.66
CA ARG A 50 -13.55 -9.96 2.67
C ARG A 50 -12.19 -10.65 2.51
N GLY A 51 -11.73 -10.84 1.28
CA GLY A 51 -10.49 -11.55 0.96
C GLY A 51 -9.25 -10.67 0.94
N PHE A 52 -9.39 -9.41 0.51
CA PHE A 52 -8.26 -8.49 0.29
C PHE A 52 -8.37 -7.18 1.09
N GLY A 53 -9.40 -7.02 1.93
CA GLY A 53 -9.59 -5.80 2.73
C GLY A 53 -10.09 -4.59 1.93
N GLY A 54 -10.50 -4.78 0.67
CA GLY A 54 -11.05 -3.72 -0.18
C GLY A 54 -10.00 -2.92 -0.95
N LEU A 55 -8.73 -3.34 -0.94
CA LEU A 55 -7.66 -2.76 -1.75
C LEU A 55 -6.94 -3.87 -2.54
N GLY A 56 -6.56 -3.58 -3.79
CA GLY A 56 -5.89 -4.55 -4.65
C GLY A 56 -5.36 -3.90 -5.93
N GLY A 57 -4.49 -4.63 -6.63
CA GLY A 57 -3.87 -4.18 -7.86
C GLY A 57 -3.70 -5.32 -8.86
N LEU A 58 -3.93 -5.01 -10.14
CA LEU A 58 -3.69 -5.92 -11.26
C LEU A 58 -2.33 -5.59 -11.87
N LEU A 59 -1.38 -6.53 -11.74
CA LEU A 59 -0.03 -6.34 -12.29
C LEU A 59 -0.03 -6.64 -13.80
N ARG A 60 0.68 -5.80 -14.57
CA ARG A 60 0.83 -5.95 -16.03
C ARG A 60 1.61 -7.21 -16.42
N TYR A 61 2.53 -7.63 -15.57
CA TYR A 61 3.39 -8.78 -15.80
C TYR A 61 3.43 -9.66 -14.57
N LYS A 62 3.73 -10.94 -14.78
CA LYS A 62 3.97 -11.87 -13.68
C LYS A 62 5.16 -11.36 -12.87
N MET A 63 4.95 -11.21 -11.57
CA MET A 63 5.97 -10.89 -10.59
C MET A 63 6.16 -12.10 -9.69
N GLU A 64 7.41 -12.41 -9.35
CA GLU A 64 7.69 -13.33 -8.25
C GLU A 64 7.76 -12.51 -6.97
N PHE A 65 6.79 -12.72 -6.08
CA PHE A 65 6.86 -12.15 -4.76
C PHE A 65 7.98 -12.87 -4.02
N LEU A 66 9.08 -12.16 -3.76
CA LEU A 66 10.05 -12.60 -2.78
C LEU A 66 9.27 -12.75 -1.47
N ASN A 67 9.20 -13.98 -0.96
CA ASN A 67 8.57 -14.28 0.32
C ASN A 67 9.35 -13.54 1.40
N HIS A 68 8.92 -12.33 1.72
CA HIS A 68 9.46 -11.54 2.82
C HIS A 68 8.85 -12.02 4.13
N GLY A 69 9.17 -13.27 4.45
CA GLY A 69 8.77 -13.96 5.66
C GLY A 69 9.89 -14.11 6.68
N ASP A 70 11.18 -13.97 6.31
CA ASP A 70 12.27 -14.20 7.27
C ASP A 70 13.46 -13.22 7.26
N ASP A 71 13.68 -12.38 6.24
CA ASP A 71 14.66 -11.29 6.36
C ASP A 71 14.45 -10.21 5.28
N LEU A 72 13.79 -9.11 5.64
CA LEU A 72 13.74 -7.86 4.85
C LEU A 72 15.09 -7.11 4.88
N SER A 73 16.09 -7.63 5.57
CA SER A 73 17.42 -7.05 5.75
C SER A 73 18.34 -7.25 4.53
N ASP A 74 18.08 -8.28 3.72
CA ASP A 74 18.90 -8.69 2.57
C ASP A 74 18.34 -8.24 1.20
N LEU A 75 17.17 -7.60 1.15
CA LEU A 75 16.86 -6.80 -0.03
C LEU A 75 17.69 -5.52 0.03
N ASP A 76 18.70 -5.42 -0.83
CA ASP A 76 19.33 -4.15 -1.19
C ASP A 76 18.32 -3.27 -1.94
N LEU A 77 17.29 -2.79 -1.21
CA LEU A 77 16.41 -1.67 -1.59
C LEU A 77 17.21 -0.39 -1.86
N LYS A 78 18.51 -0.38 -1.56
CA LYS A 78 19.46 0.70 -1.82
C LYS A 78 19.87 0.79 -3.29
N ASP A 79 19.73 -0.30 -4.06
CA ASP A 79 20.05 -0.33 -5.49
C ASP A 79 18.82 -0.03 -6.36
N LEU A 80 17.63 0.00 -5.77
CA LEU A 80 16.45 0.58 -6.41
C LEU A 80 16.53 2.09 -6.21
N ASP A 81 17.19 2.77 -7.14
CA ASP A 81 17.18 4.24 -7.20
C ASP A 81 15.77 4.71 -7.60
N LEU A 82 14.90 4.76 -6.58
CA LEU A 82 13.51 5.20 -6.72
C LEU A 82 13.41 6.73 -6.84
N ASP A 83 14.52 7.45 -6.66
CA ASP A 83 14.59 8.90 -6.83
C ASP A 83 14.75 9.29 -8.32
N ASP A 84 15.06 8.33 -9.19
CA ASP A 84 15.20 8.49 -10.65
C ASP A 84 13.88 8.28 -11.44
N TYR A 85 12.73 8.08 -10.76
CA TYR A 85 11.42 7.91 -11.41
C TYR A 85 10.33 8.87 -10.91
#